data_AF-A0A800CAU1-F1
#
_entry.id   AF-A0A800CAU1-F1
#
_cell.length_a   1.000
_cell.length_b   1.000
_cell.length_c   1.000
_cell.angle_alpha   90.00
_cell.angle_beta   90.00
_cell.angle_gamma   90.00
#
_symmetry.space_group_name_H-M   'P 1'
#
loop_
_entity.id
_entity.type
_entity.pdbx_description
1 polymer ?
#
loop_
_entity_poly.entity_id
_entity_poly.type
_entity_poly.pdbx_seq_one_letter_code
_entity_poly.pdbx_strand_id
1 'polypeptide(L)'
;MIEIDEAARRVVWRVWRAQPFQPLQTPWGKLWRGEESGQGVEVWVDAHETFDLVMEGETITLFEPISPGRHRYFLTVLDSTDVAG
;
A
#
# COMPACT_ATOMS: atom_id res chain seq x y z
N MET A 1 -10.16 0.34 4.91
CA MET A 1 -10.38 1.63 5.60
C MET A 1 -9.20 2.52 5.30
N ILE A 2 -9.44 3.78 4.95
CA ILE A 2 -8.42 4.74 4.49
C ILE A 2 -8.57 6.03 5.29
N GLU A 3 -7.44 6.63 5.64
CA GLU A 3 -7.33 7.92 6.32
C GLU A 3 -6.43 8.82 5.47
N ILE A 4 -6.83 10.08 5.27
CA ILE A 4 -6.16 11.01 4.38
C ILE A 4 -5.87 12.30 5.15
N ASP A 5 -4.60 12.68 5.18
CA ASP A 5 -4.13 13.96 5.68
C ASP A 5 -3.64 14.79 4.49
N GLU A 6 -4.47 15.71 4.03
CA GLU A 6 -4.16 16.57 2.88
C GLU A 6 -3.04 17.57 3.16
N ALA A 7 -2.91 18.04 4.40
CA ALA A 7 -1.88 19.00 4.78
C ALA A 7 -0.49 18.36 4.80
N ALA A 8 -0.40 17.13 5.32
CA ALA A 8 0.83 16.34 5.32
C ALA A 8 1.08 15.60 4.00
N ARG A 9 0.13 15.66 3.04
CA ARG A 9 0.11 14.85 1.81
C ARG A 9 0.34 13.37 2.10
N ARG A 10 -0.45 12.82 3.03
CA ARG A 10 -0.28 11.46 3.54
C ARG A 10 -1.58 10.66 3.43
N VAL A 11 -1.44 9.40 3.03
CA VAL A 11 -2.51 8.39 3.04
C VAL A 11 -2.10 7.26 3.97
N VAL A 12 -2.98 6.90 4.91
CA VAL A 12 -2.86 5.67 5.70
C VAL A 12 -3.93 4.70 5.24
N TRP A 13 -3.51 3.52 4.78
CA TRP A 13 -4.41 2.54 4.20
C TRP A 13 -4.27 1.17 4.84
N ARG A 14 -5.36 0.70 5.45
CA ARG A 14 -5.50 -0.69 5.96
C ARG A 14 -5.83 -1.64 4.82
N VAL A 15 -4.78 -2.16 4.20
CA VAL A 15 -4.85 -3.02 3.01
C VAL A 15 -5.55 -4.34 3.30
N TRP A 16 -5.31 -4.94 4.46
CA TRP A 16 -5.93 -6.22 4.85
C TRP A 16 -7.47 -6.16 4.97
N ARG A 17 -8.03 -4.96 5.19
CA ARG A 17 -9.48 -4.73 5.20
C ARG A 17 -10.06 -4.38 3.83
N ALA A 18 -9.24 -4.28 2.79
CA ALA A 18 -9.68 -3.87 1.46
C ALA A 18 -10.14 -5.09 0.65
N GLN A 19 -11.23 -4.91 -0.09
CA GLN A 19 -11.66 -5.89 -1.08
C GLN A 19 -10.70 -5.86 -2.28
N PRO A 20 -10.27 -7.02 -2.81
CA PRO A 20 -9.47 -7.08 -4.03
C PRO A 20 -10.15 -6.35 -5.18
N PHE A 21 -9.33 -5.71 -6.02
CA PHE A 21 -9.70 -5.03 -7.26
C PHE A 21 -10.75 -3.92 -7.11
N GLN A 22 -10.94 -3.40 -5.89
CA GLN A 22 -11.80 -2.24 -5.64
C GLN A 22 -10.95 -0.98 -5.50
N PRO A 23 -10.93 -0.08 -6.50
CA PRO A 23 -10.16 1.15 -6.41
C PRO A 23 -10.69 2.11 -5.35
N LEU A 24 -9.78 2.60 -4.53
CA LEU A 24 -9.97 3.72 -3.62
C LEU A 24 -9.40 4.97 -4.25
N GLN A 25 -10.23 5.99 -4.41
CA GLN A 25 -9.80 7.29 -4.89
C GLN A 25 -9.21 8.10 -3.73
N THR A 26 -8.04 8.69 -3.96
CA THR A 26 -7.41 9.68 -3.09
C THR A 26 -7.27 11.01 -3.85
N PRO A 27 -6.95 12.13 -3.19
CA PRO A 27 -6.65 13.38 -3.87
C PRO A 27 -5.50 13.29 -4.89
N TRP A 28 -4.54 12.36 -4.72
CA TRP A 28 -3.30 12.31 -5.52
C TRP A 28 -3.18 11.08 -6.42
N GLY A 29 -4.18 10.20 -6.41
CA GLY A 29 -4.14 8.96 -7.15
C GLY A 29 -5.21 7.96 -6.76
N LYS A 30 -5.09 6.76 -7.32
CA LYS A 30 -5.92 5.60 -7.01
C LYS A 30 -5.07 4.53 -6.36
N LEU A 31 -5.65 3.84 -5.39
CA LEU A 31 -5.06 2.70 -4.70
C LEU A 31 -5.98 1.50 -4.86
N TRP A 32 -5.45 0.31 -5.09
CA TRP A 32 -6.26 -0.91 -4.99
C TRP A 32 -5.43 -2.10 -4.57
N ARG A 33 -6.08 -2.99 -3.82
CA ARG A 33 -5.52 -4.30 -3.50
C ARG A 33 -5.67 -5.19 -4.74
N GLY A 34 -4.64 -5.91 -5.12
CA GLY A 34 -4.70 -6.97 -6.13
C GLY A 34 -5.03 -8.32 -5.50
N GLU A 35 -4.51 -9.40 -6.07
CA GLU A 35 -4.65 -10.73 -5.47
C GLU A 35 -3.69 -10.92 -4.29
N GLU A 36 -4.02 -11.89 -3.44
CA GLU A 36 -3.08 -12.46 -2.50
C GLU A 36 -2.52 -13.75 -3.11
N SER A 37 -1.18 -13.87 -3.10
CA SER A 37 -0.48 -15.02 -3.66
C SER A 37 0.64 -15.45 -2.71
N GLY A 38 1.40 -16.49 -3.09
CA GLY A 38 2.61 -16.89 -2.34
C GLY A 38 3.67 -15.80 -2.21
N GLN A 39 3.55 -14.69 -2.96
CA GLN A 39 4.39 -13.49 -2.86
C GLN A 39 3.75 -12.39 -2.00
N GLY A 40 2.72 -12.69 -1.21
CA GLY A 40 2.01 -11.71 -0.38
C GLY A 40 0.83 -11.03 -1.08
N VAL A 41 0.38 -9.93 -0.48
CA VAL A 41 -0.75 -9.14 -0.99
C VAL A 41 -0.25 -8.11 -1.99
N GLU A 42 -0.73 -8.19 -3.22
CA GLU A 42 -0.42 -7.20 -4.26
C GLU A 42 -1.12 -5.88 -3.94
N VAL A 43 -0.39 -4.78 -4.06
CA VAL A 43 -0.90 -3.42 -3.90
C VAL A 43 -0.52 -2.62 -5.13
N TRP A 44 -1.51 -1.96 -5.72
CA TRP A 44 -1.34 -1.07 -6.84
C TRP A 44 -1.61 0.37 -6.44
N VAL A 45 -0.79 1.25 -6.99
CA VAL A 45 -0.93 2.71 -6.86
C VAL A 45 -0.82 3.32 -8.23
N ASP A 46 -1.79 4.14 -8.62
CA ASP A 46 -1.74 4.96 -9.82
C ASP A 46 -1.82 6.43 -9.40
N ALA A 47 -0.65 7.06 -9.29
CA ALA A 47 -0.48 8.40 -8.74
C ALA A 47 -0.32 9.43 -9.86
N HIS A 48 -1.01 10.57 -9.75
CA HIS A 48 -0.77 11.73 -10.60
C HIS A 48 0.04 12.83 -9.89
N GLU A 49 0.20 12.75 -8.57
CA GLU A 49 1.07 13.61 -7.78
C GLU A 49 1.82 12.84 -6.69
N THR A 50 2.87 13.44 -6.11
CA THR A 50 3.65 12.84 -5.02
C THR A 50 2.92 12.87 -3.68
N PHE A 51 2.92 11.77 -2.91
CA PHE A 51 2.37 11.72 -1.55
C PHE A 51 3.03 10.60 -0.72
N ASP A 52 2.93 10.67 0.60
CA ASP A 52 3.35 9.60 1.51
C ASP A 52 2.26 8.54 1.62
N LEU A 53 2.59 7.27 1.41
CA LEU A 53 1.67 6.15 1.61
C LEU A 53 2.14 5.26 2.76
N VAL A 54 1.29 5.11 3.77
CA VAL A 54 1.42 4.10 4.82
C VAL A 54 0.48 2.94 4.49
N MET A 55 1.02 1.76 4.27
CA MET A 55 0.28 0.53 4.00
C MET A 55 0.29 -0.36 5.25
N GLU A 56 -0.86 -0.52 5.89
CA GLU A 56 -1.04 -1.39 7.05
C GLU A 56 -1.60 -2.76 6.59
N GLY A 57 -0.76 -3.79 6.66
CA GLY A 57 -1.17 -5.19 6.57
C GLY A 57 -1.68 -5.72 7.92
N GLU A 58 -1.92 -7.03 8.02
CA GLU A 58 -2.36 -7.63 9.29
C GLU A 58 -1.26 -7.59 10.36
N THR A 59 -0.01 -7.78 9.95
CA THR A 59 1.14 -7.90 10.86
C THR A 59 2.32 -7.01 10.46
N ILE A 60 2.22 -6.29 9.34
CA ILE A 60 3.27 -5.42 8.80
C ILE A 60 2.76 -4.03 8.51
N THR A 61 3.66 -3.05 8.56
CA THR A 61 3.38 -1.68 8.12
C THR A 61 4.54 -1.22 7.24
N LEU A 62 4.23 -0.74 6.05
CA LEU A 62 5.19 -0.19 5.10
C LEU A 62 4.92 1.29 4.88
N PHE A 63 5.99 2.09 4.81
CA PHE A 63 5.94 3.52 4.53
C PHE A 63 6.71 3.79 3.25
N GLU A 64 6.04 4.35 2.25
CA GLU A 64 6.61 4.60 0.94
C GLU A 64 6.25 6.00 0.42
N PRO A 65 7.23 6.84 0.04
CA PRO A 65 6.96 8.04 -0.72
C PRO A 65 6.61 7.67 -2.17
N ILE A 66 5.39 7.95 -2.57
CA ILE A 66 4.87 7.64 -3.90
C ILE A 66 5.14 8.81 -4.83
N SER A 67 5.81 8.57 -5.96
CA SER A 67 5.96 9.55 -7.04
C SER A 67 4.87 9.38 -8.11
N PRO A 68 4.61 10.36 -8.98
CA PRO A 68 3.67 10.19 -10.09
C PRO A 68 4.02 8.97 -10.95
N GLY A 69 3.01 8.22 -11.37
CA GLY A 69 3.15 6.99 -12.13
C GLY A 69 2.43 5.82 -11.50
N ARG A 70 2.54 4.66 -12.17
CA ARG A 70 1.93 3.41 -11.73
C ARG A 70 2.95 2.54 -11.02
N HIS A 71 2.66 2.22 -9.76
CA HIS A 71 3.51 1.41 -8.89
C HIS A 71 2.81 0.12 -8.51
N ARG A 72 3.62 -0.91 -8.30
CA ARG A 72 3.18 -2.19 -7.75
C ARG A 72 4.08 -2.57 -6.58
N TYR A 73 3.45 -2.86 -5.45
CA TYR A 73 4.09 -3.35 -4.24
C TYR A 73 3.56 -4.73 -3.88
N PHE A 74 4.37 -5.49 -3.15
CA PHE A 74 3.97 -6.74 -2.54
C PHE A 74 4.14 -6.59 -1.03
N LEU A 75 3.02 -6.65 -0.30
CA LEU A 75 3.03 -6.67 1.15
C LEU A 75 3.25 -8.11 1.59
N THR A 76 4.49 -8.44 1.93
CA THR A 76 4.88 -9.73 2.49
C THR A 76 5.27 -9.60 3.95
N VAL A 77 4.81 -10.54 4.77
CA VAL A 77 5.49 -10.81 6.04
C VAL A 77 6.84 -11.41 5.66
N LEU A 78 7.93 -10.65 5.85
CA LEU A 78 9.23 -11.28 5.91
C LEU A 78 9.19 -12.19 7.13
N ASP A 79 9.13 -13.50 6.90
CA ASP A 79 9.34 -14.46 7.98
C ASP A 79 10.73 -14.15 8.55
N SER A 80 10.79 -13.70 9.81
CA SER A 80 12.03 -13.27 10.46
C SER A 80 12.96 -14.45 10.79
N THR A 81 12.87 -15.53 10.03
CA THR A 81 13.62 -16.77 10.23
C THR A 81 14.87 -16.87 9.36
N ASP A 82 15.16 -15.86 8.53
CA ASP A 82 16.33 -15.86 7.64
C ASP A 82 17.31 -14.72 7.96
N VAL A 83 17.83 -14.73 9.19
CA VAL A 83 19.17 -14.20 9.48
C VAL A 83 19.91 -15.24 10.33
N ALA A 84 20.17 -16.39 9.72
CA ALA A 84 21.24 -17.28 10.15
C ALA A 84 22.33 -17.21 9.07
N GLY A 85 23.44 -16.55 9.39
CA GLY A 85 24.63 -16.44 8.54
C GLY A 85 25.76 -15.78 9.29
#